data_AF-A0A395MTV2-F1
#
_entry.id   AF-A0A395MTV2-F1
#
_cell.length_a   1.000
_cell.length_b   1.000
_cell.length_c   1.000
_cell.angle_alpha   90.00
_cell.angle_beta   90.00
_cell.angle_gamma   90.00
#
_symmetry.space_group_name_H-M   'P 1'
#
loop_
_entity.id
_entity.type
_entity.pdbx_description
1 polymer ?
#
loop_
_entity_poly.entity_id
_entity_poly.type
_entity_poly.pdbx_seq_one_letter_code
_entity_poly.pdbx_strand_id
1 'polypeptide(L)'
;MSQQPDIGEQVSAMYSERNNLRQDCASQKTEIKNLSLEIEFYAKDNKALREVIECYERSILKKDHEILGLSVELNSWKMDCELYRADLTKMRQENEEFKAKNDAGNQRLCSTKAQISRRDAQVTKMIAIVRRKIATNRVMQVALKAAYKILPSLDEQVTYSRILEMAKKTPNKDGINQEVSDVLKEAGLVVNWDKQSLESPIQLLQDKSVQTINEPNVEINEEPVQSQSPTTSPVQTLDNKSDVNANQESQKHQLLATPSVTILDDKMDIITEEDVQKLQLLAAA
;
A
#
# COMPACT_ATOMS: atom_id res chain seq x y z
N MET A 1 54.37 100.43 68.07
CA MET A 1 54.18 101.27 66.87
C MET A 1 53.64 100.36 65.78
N SER A 2 52.35 100.51 65.47
CA SER A 2 51.70 99.73 64.41
C SER A 2 52.20 100.28 63.08
N GLN A 3 52.91 99.47 62.30
CA GLN A 3 53.28 99.83 60.94
C GLN A 3 51.99 99.93 60.13
N GLN A 4 51.58 101.17 59.89
CA GLN A 4 50.48 101.47 58.99
C GLN A 4 50.96 101.03 57.59
N PRO A 5 50.29 100.06 56.95
CA PRO A 5 50.72 99.54 55.67
C PRO A 5 50.75 100.66 54.63
N ASP A 6 51.80 100.68 53.81
CA ASP A 6 51.92 101.63 52.70
C ASP A 6 50.75 101.43 51.74
N ILE A 7 49.95 102.48 51.58
CA ILE A 7 48.77 102.49 50.71
C ILE A 7 49.16 102.09 49.28
N GLY A 8 50.38 102.41 48.83
CA GLY A 8 50.89 102.01 47.52
C GLY A 8 51.06 100.50 47.33
N GLU A 9 51.55 99.79 48.35
CA GLU A 9 51.73 98.33 48.30
C GLU A 9 50.39 97.59 48.33
N GLN A 10 49.44 98.05 49.17
CA GLN A 10 48.10 97.46 49.22
C GLN A 10 47.35 97.63 47.89
N VAL A 11 47.43 98.82 47.28
CA VAL A 11 46.82 99.08 45.98
C VAL A 11 47.45 98.20 44.90
N SER A 12 48.78 98.03 44.89
CA SER A 12 49.48 97.15 43.95
C SER A 12 49.09 95.68 44.11
N ALA A 13 48.96 95.19 45.36
CA ALA A 13 48.49 93.84 45.66
C ALA A 13 47.05 93.63 45.17
N MET A 14 46.14 94.58 45.43
CA MET A 14 44.75 94.53 44.93
C MET A 14 44.68 94.53 43.39
N TYR A 15 45.52 95.30 42.70
CA TYR A 15 45.56 95.28 41.24
C TYR A 15 46.08 93.95 40.68
N SER A 16 47.08 93.36 41.32
CA SER A 16 47.59 92.03 40.97
C SER A 16 46.52 90.95 41.16
N GLU A 17 45.84 90.95 42.31
CA GLU A 17 44.74 90.03 42.61
C GLU A 17 43.57 90.19 41.63
N ARG A 18 43.18 91.44 41.32
CA ARG A 18 42.15 91.73 40.31
C ARG A 18 42.54 91.20 38.92
N ASN A 19 43.82 91.33 38.53
CA ASN A 19 44.30 90.82 37.25
C ASN A 19 44.30 89.29 37.21
N ASN A 20 44.74 88.63 38.27
CA ASN A 20 44.67 87.17 38.41
C ASN A 20 43.23 86.67 38.34
N LEU A 21 42.32 87.29 39.09
CA LEU A 21 40.90 86.92 39.06
C LEU A 21 40.28 87.11 37.67
N ARG A 22 40.67 88.18 36.95
CA ARG A 22 40.24 88.39 35.56
C ARG A 22 40.76 87.29 34.62
N GLN A 23 42.00 86.85 34.81
CA GLN A 23 42.59 85.74 34.05
C GLN A 23 41.87 84.42 34.35
N ASP A 24 41.60 84.12 35.62
CA ASP A 24 40.86 82.93 36.04
C ASP A 24 39.44 82.93 35.50
N CYS A 25 38.72 84.06 35.57
CA CYS A 25 37.40 84.20 34.98
C CYS A 25 37.42 83.98 33.45
N ALA A 26 38.45 84.46 32.75
CA ALA A 26 38.59 84.22 31.31
C ALA A 26 38.87 82.74 30.98
N SER A 27 39.69 82.08 31.80
CA SER A 27 39.98 80.64 31.70
C SER A 27 38.72 79.81 31.93
N GLN A 28 38.03 80.02 33.05
CA GLN A 28 36.78 79.34 33.41
C GLN A 28 35.69 79.56 32.36
N LYS A 29 35.57 80.78 31.80
CA LYS A 29 34.61 81.05 30.72
C LYS A 29 34.90 80.22 29.46
N THR A 30 36.17 80.02 29.15
CA THR A 30 36.59 79.20 28.01
C THR A 30 36.31 77.72 28.28
N GLU A 31 36.61 77.24 29.49
CA GLU A 31 36.32 75.87 29.91
C GLU A 31 34.81 75.57 29.90
N ILE A 32 33.98 76.45 30.46
CA ILE A 32 32.51 76.33 30.42
C ILE A 32 32.01 76.22 28.98
N LYS A 33 32.57 77.01 28.05
CA LYS A 33 32.19 76.95 26.64
C LYS A 33 32.58 75.60 26.01
N ASN A 34 33.76 75.08 26.33
CA ASN A 34 34.22 73.79 25.82
C ASN A 34 33.37 72.64 26.37
N LEU A 35 33.10 72.62 27.69
CA LEU A 35 32.22 71.64 28.33
C LEU A 35 30.80 71.71 27.76
N SER A 36 30.28 72.89 27.45
CA SER A 36 28.97 73.05 26.81
C SER A 36 28.93 72.38 25.44
N LEU A 37 29.98 72.55 24.63
CA LEU A 37 30.09 71.91 23.31
C LEU A 37 30.21 70.38 23.42
N GLU A 38 30.95 69.90 24.41
CA GLU A 38 31.12 68.47 24.67
C GLU A 38 29.81 67.82 25.14
N ILE A 39 29.05 68.50 26.01
CA ILE A 39 27.70 68.06 26.41
C ILE A 39 26.76 68.01 25.21
N GLU A 40 26.76 69.03 24.34
CA GLU A 40 25.95 69.03 23.12
C GLU A 40 26.34 67.91 22.15
N PHE A 41 27.63 67.63 22.03
CA PHE A 41 28.15 66.52 21.23
C PHE A 41 27.65 65.17 21.77
N TYR A 42 27.85 64.89 23.06
CA TYR A 42 27.38 63.64 23.66
C TYR A 42 25.85 63.52 23.66
N ALA A 43 25.10 64.62 23.74
CA ALA A 43 23.64 64.58 23.61
C ALA A 43 23.21 64.10 22.21
N LYS A 44 23.89 64.54 21.15
CA LYS A 44 23.64 64.08 19.78
C LYS A 44 24.01 62.62 19.58
N ASP A 45 25.18 62.20 20.05
CA ASP A 45 25.64 60.82 19.94
C ASP A 45 24.74 59.86 20.72
N ASN A 46 24.35 60.23 21.95
CA ASN A 46 23.40 59.42 22.73
C ASN A 46 22.04 59.30 22.06
N LYS A 47 21.57 60.33 21.35
CA LYS A 47 20.33 60.25 20.57
C LYS A 47 20.49 59.26 19.41
N ALA A 48 21.57 59.35 18.65
CA ALA A 48 21.84 58.43 17.54
C ALA A 48 21.96 56.96 18.01
N LEU A 49 22.63 56.73 19.14
CA LEU A 49 22.74 55.39 19.73
C LEU A 49 21.38 54.82 20.14
N ARG A 50 20.47 55.63 20.70
CA ARG A 50 19.11 55.19 21.04
C ARG A 50 18.32 54.78 19.80
N GLU A 51 18.40 55.55 18.72
CA GLU A 51 17.74 55.22 17.46
C GLU A 51 18.26 53.89 16.87
N VAL A 52 19.57 53.63 16.98
CA VAL A 52 20.19 52.36 16.56
C VAL A 52 19.70 51.20 17.44
N ILE A 53 19.64 51.37 18.76
CA ILE A 53 19.12 50.36 19.69
C ILE A 53 17.66 50.01 19.33
N GLU A 54 16.80 51.01 19.15
CA GLU A 54 15.39 50.81 18.76
C GLU A 54 15.25 50.10 17.40
N CYS A 55 16.18 50.29 16.47
CA CYS A 55 16.20 49.56 15.20
C CYS A 55 16.56 48.09 15.41
N TYR A 56 17.56 47.79 16.23
CA TYR A 56 17.95 46.41 16.54
C TYR A 56 16.87 45.68 17.33
N GLU A 57 16.24 46.32 18.32
CA GLU A 57 15.14 45.72 19.09
C GLU A 57 13.96 45.32 18.18
N ARG A 58 13.58 46.19 17.24
CA ARG A 58 12.54 45.86 16.24
C ARG A 58 12.95 44.70 15.33
N SER A 59 14.22 44.63 14.94
CA SER A 59 14.75 43.54 14.11
C SER A 59 14.76 42.21 14.85
N ILE A 60 15.16 42.21 16.12
CA ILE A 60 15.14 41.03 17.00
C ILE A 60 13.70 40.54 17.15
N LEU A 61 12.77 41.43 17.51
CA LEU A 61 11.35 41.07 17.63
C LEU A 61 10.80 40.44 16.34
N LYS A 62 11.14 41.00 15.18
CA LYS A 62 10.71 40.43 13.89
C LYS A 62 11.24 39.01 13.69
N LYS A 63 12.53 38.78 13.99
CA LYS A 63 13.14 37.44 13.87
C LYS A 63 12.56 36.45 14.87
N ASP A 64 12.26 36.87 16.09
CA ASP A 64 11.62 36.01 17.09
C ASP A 64 10.24 35.51 16.61
N HIS A 65 9.45 36.39 15.99
CA HIS A 65 8.17 36.00 15.39
C HIS A 65 8.35 35.02 14.23
N GLU A 66 9.37 35.22 13.39
CA GLU A 66 9.70 34.30 12.29
C GLU A 66 10.13 32.92 12.80
N ILE A 67 11.00 32.87 13.82
CA ILE A 67 11.42 31.62 14.47
C ILE A 67 10.22 30.88 15.06
N LEU A 68 9.30 31.59 15.72
CA LEU A 68 8.07 30.99 16.24
C LEU A 68 7.19 30.42 15.12
N GLY A 69 7.03 31.15 14.02
CA GLY A 69 6.29 30.67 12.84
C GLY A 69 6.88 29.38 12.26
N LEU A 70 8.20 29.39 12.01
CA LEU A 70 8.91 28.22 11.49
C LEU A 70 8.85 27.02 12.45
N SER A 71 8.87 27.27 13.77
CA SER A 71 8.74 26.20 14.77
C SER A 71 7.36 25.53 14.72
N VAL A 72 6.29 26.30 14.51
CA VAL A 72 4.93 25.76 14.34
C VAL A 72 4.84 24.94 13.05
N GLU A 73 5.36 25.45 11.93
CA GLU A 73 5.37 24.73 10.65
C GLU A 73 6.16 23.42 10.75
N LEU A 74 7.33 23.44 11.38
CA LEU A 74 8.16 22.25 11.60
C LEU A 74 7.42 21.19 12.42
N ASN A 75 6.70 21.59 13.46
CA ASN A 75 5.90 20.66 14.27
C ASN A 75 4.73 20.06 13.48
N SER A 76 4.08 20.86 12.61
CA SER A 76 3.04 20.35 11.71
C SER A 76 3.60 19.32 10.74
N TRP A 77 4.72 19.63 10.08
CA TRP A 77 5.39 18.71 9.15
C TRP A 77 5.83 17.42 9.84
N LYS A 78 6.29 17.51 11.09
CA LYS A 78 6.65 16.32 11.87
C LYS A 78 5.45 15.43 12.14
N MET A 79 4.30 16.01 12.49
CA MET A 79 3.05 15.26 12.68
C MET A 79 2.60 14.57 11.39
N ASP A 80 2.64 15.29 10.26
CA ASP A 80 2.28 14.73 8.96
C ASP A 80 3.20 13.56 8.57
N CYS A 81 4.51 13.70 8.81
CA CYS A 81 5.48 12.63 8.59
C CYS A 81 5.19 11.39 9.45
N GLU A 82 4.77 11.58 10.70
CA GLU A 82 4.39 10.49 11.60
C GLU A 82 3.11 9.79 11.13
N LEU A 83 2.11 10.55 10.69
CA LEU A 83 0.88 10.03 10.11
C LEU A 83 1.17 9.18 8.85
N TYR A 84 1.92 9.73 7.89
CA TYR A 84 2.28 9.00 6.67
C TYR A 84 3.10 7.74 6.96
N ARG A 85 3.97 7.77 7.97
CA ARG A 85 4.72 6.58 8.38
C ARG A 85 3.80 5.49 8.95
N ALA A 86 2.81 5.87 9.74
CA ALA A 86 1.80 4.94 10.26
C ALA A 86 0.98 4.31 9.13
N ASP A 87 0.50 5.13 8.19
CA ASP A 87 -0.26 4.67 7.02
C ASP A 87 0.57 3.74 6.12
N LEU A 88 1.82 4.08 5.83
CA LEU A 88 2.73 3.22 5.07
C LEU A 88 2.96 1.87 5.76
N THR A 89 3.05 1.86 7.08
CA THR A 89 3.21 0.63 7.85
C THR A 89 1.96 -0.24 7.76
N LYS A 90 0.78 0.37 7.91
CA LYS A 90 -0.51 -0.31 7.77
C LYS A 90 -0.70 -0.89 6.37
N MET A 91 -0.44 -0.10 5.32
CA MET A 91 -0.53 -0.54 3.93
C MET A 91 0.44 -1.69 3.62
N ARG A 92 1.64 -1.68 4.21
CA ARG A 92 2.61 -2.78 4.06
C ARG A 92 2.08 -4.06 4.70
N GLN A 93 1.48 -3.97 5.88
CA GLN A 93 0.86 -5.12 6.54
C GLN A 93 -0.30 -5.69 5.72
N GLU A 94 -1.22 -4.83 5.27
CA GLU A 94 -2.35 -5.24 4.43
C GLU A 94 -1.87 -5.92 3.15
N ASN A 95 -0.82 -5.40 2.51
CA ASN A 95 -0.26 -5.99 1.29
C ASN A 95 0.32 -7.39 1.53
N GLU A 96 1.02 -7.63 2.65
CA GLU A 96 1.50 -8.97 3.01
C GLU A 96 0.33 -9.93 3.29
N GLU A 97 -0.73 -9.47 3.95
CA GLU A 97 -1.94 -10.27 4.16
C GLU A 97 -2.63 -10.63 2.84
N PHE A 98 -2.75 -9.67 1.90
CA PHE A 98 -3.31 -9.93 0.58
C PHE A 98 -2.46 -10.91 -0.22
N LYS A 99 -1.14 -10.78 -0.16
CA LYS A 99 -0.20 -11.71 -0.80
C LYS A 99 -0.36 -13.12 -0.25
N ALA A 100 -0.42 -13.28 1.08
CA ALA A 100 -0.65 -14.58 1.72
C ALA A 100 -2.00 -15.20 1.31
N LYS A 101 -3.07 -14.40 1.26
CA LYS A 101 -4.39 -14.86 0.78
C LYS A 101 -4.35 -15.30 -0.69
N ASN A 102 -3.65 -14.55 -1.54
CA ASN A 102 -3.49 -14.88 -2.95
C ASN A 102 -2.70 -16.19 -3.15
N ASP A 103 -1.60 -16.37 -2.42
CA ASP A 103 -0.80 -17.60 -2.48
C ASP A 103 -1.59 -18.82 -2.01
N ALA A 104 -2.33 -18.70 -0.90
CA ALA A 104 -3.23 -19.74 -0.42
C ALA A 104 -4.35 -20.05 -1.44
N GLY A 105 -4.92 -19.02 -2.07
CA GLY A 105 -5.90 -19.16 -3.14
C GLY A 105 -5.36 -19.91 -4.35
N ASN A 106 -4.17 -19.54 -4.81
CA ASN A 106 -3.48 -20.20 -5.92
C ASN A 106 -3.15 -21.67 -5.60
N GLN A 107 -2.70 -21.96 -4.38
CA GLN A 107 -2.45 -23.35 -3.95
C GLN A 107 -3.72 -24.20 -3.96
N ARG A 108 -4.85 -23.64 -3.49
CA ARG A 108 -6.17 -24.28 -3.57
C ARG A 108 -6.58 -24.52 -5.02
N LEU A 109 -6.43 -23.52 -5.89
CA LEU A 109 -6.77 -23.63 -7.31
C LEU A 109 -5.94 -24.73 -8.00
N CYS A 110 -4.63 -24.77 -7.78
CA CYS A 110 -3.76 -25.82 -8.30
C CYS A 110 -4.18 -27.22 -7.82
N SER A 111 -4.52 -27.34 -6.54
CA SER A 111 -4.98 -28.61 -5.96
C SER A 111 -6.31 -29.06 -6.59
N THR A 112 -7.28 -28.16 -6.72
CA THR A 112 -8.56 -28.43 -7.38
C THR A 112 -8.38 -28.79 -8.84
N LYS A 113 -7.53 -28.06 -9.57
CA LYS A 113 -7.19 -28.36 -10.97
C LYS A 113 -6.62 -29.77 -11.11
N ALA A 114 -5.69 -30.17 -10.25
CA ALA A 114 -5.13 -31.52 -10.24
C ALA A 114 -6.20 -32.60 -9.96
N GLN A 115 -7.12 -32.35 -9.03
CA GLN A 115 -8.24 -33.27 -8.75
C GLN A 115 -9.19 -33.40 -9.95
N ILE A 116 -9.53 -32.30 -10.61
CA ILE A 116 -10.39 -32.30 -11.81
C ILE A 116 -9.71 -33.10 -12.91
N SER A 117 -8.42 -32.87 -13.19
CA SER A 117 -7.67 -33.63 -14.19
C SER A 117 -7.63 -35.13 -13.89
N ARG A 118 -7.49 -35.53 -12.61
CA ARG A 118 -7.57 -36.96 -12.22
C ARG A 118 -8.95 -37.56 -12.50
N ARG A 119 -10.03 -36.85 -12.16
CA ARG A 119 -11.40 -37.30 -12.42
C ARG A 119 -11.69 -37.39 -13.92
N ASP A 120 -11.24 -36.42 -14.70
CA ASP A 120 -11.41 -36.41 -16.16
C ASP A 120 -10.71 -37.62 -16.82
N ALA A 121 -9.50 -37.97 -16.35
CA ALA A 121 -8.82 -39.17 -16.78
C ALA A 121 -9.58 -40.46 -16.41
N GLN A 122 -10.18 -40.54 -15.21
CA GLN A 122 -11.02 -41.67 -14.80
C GLN A 122 -12.29 -41.79 -15.66
N VAL A 123 -12.99 -40.67 -15.91
CA VAL A 123 -14.17 -40.63 -16.77
C VAL A 123 -13.82 -41.07 -18.19
N THR A 124 -12.70 -40.58 -18.74
CA THR A 124 -12.22 -40.98 -20.06
C THR A 124 -11.96 -42.49 -20.14
N LYS A 125 -11.34 -43.08 -19.11
CA LYS A 125 -11.16 -44.54 -19.01
C LYS A 125 -12.49 -45.29 -18.98
N MET A 126 -13.43 -44.85 -18.16
CA MET A 126 -14.77 -45.46 -18.11
C MET A 126 -15.46 -45.43 -19.47
N ILE A 127 -15.43 -44.28 -20.17
CA ILE A 127 -16.01 -44.15 -21.52
C ILE A 127 -15.38 -45.15 -22.48
N ALA A 128 -14.05 -45.32 -22.45
CA ALA A 128 -13.35 -46.27 -23.31
C ALA A 128 -13.76 -47.73 -23.02
N ILE A 129 -13.83 -48.11 -21.74
CA ILE A 129 -14.25 -49.46 -21.32
C ILE A 129 -15.69 -49.74 -21.76
N VAL A 130 -16.61 -48.81 -21.51
CA VAL A 130 -18.03 -48.94 -21.91
C VAL A 130 -18.15 -49.08 -23.43
N ARG A 131 -17.44 -48.24 -24.19
CA ARG A 131 -17.40 -48.35 -25.67
C ARG A 131 -16.91 -49.73 -26.13
N ARG A 132 -15.86 -50.27 -25.50
CA ARG A 132 -15.33 -51.61 -25.79
C ARG A 132 -16.39 -52.68 -25.51
N LYS A 133 -17.05 -52.63 -24.35
CA LYS A 133 -18.10 -53.60 -23.98
C LYS A 133 -19.30 -53.56 -24.93
N ILE A 134 -19.74 -52.37 -25.33
CA ILE A 134 -20.81 -52.20 -26.33
C ILE A 134 -20.41 -52.84 -27.68
N ALA A 135 -19.16 -52.62 -28.12
CA ALA A 135 -18.66 -53.21 -29.37
C ALA A 135 -18.61 -54.74 -29.29
N THR A 136 -18.08 -55.31 -28.20
CA THR A 136 -18.03 -56.77 -27.99
C THR A 136 -19.43 -57.38 -27.97
N ASN A 137 -20.39 -56.77 -27.27
CA ASN A 137 -21.77 -57.23 -27.24
C ASN A 137 -22.38 -57.24 -28.66
N ARG A 138 -22.16 -56.18 -29.44
CA ARG A 138 -22.64 -56.10 -30.83
C ARG A 138 -22.04 -57.20 -31.71
N VAL A 139 -20.74 -57.48 -31.59
CA VAL A 139 -20.07 -58.58 -32.32
C VAL A 139 -20.67 -59.94 -31.92
N MET A 140 -20.87 -60.17 -30.62
CA MET A 140 -21.47 -61.41 -30.11
C MET A 140 -22.90 -61.62 -30.61
N GLN A 141 -23.72 -60.57 -30.66
CA GLN A 141 -25.08 -60.65 -31.23
C GLN A 141 -25.06 -61.01 -32.73
N VAL A 142 -24.13 -60.46 -33.50
CA VAL A 142 -23.98 -60.78 -34.93
C VAL A 142 -23.53 -62.24 -35.09
N ALA A 143 -22.58 -62.70 -34.29
CA ALA A 143 -22.12 -64.10 -34.29
C ALA A 143 -23.24 -65.07 -33.93
N LEU A 144 -24.04 -64.78 -32.89
CA LEU A 144 -25.22 -65.57 -32.51
C LEU A 144 -26.25 -65.65 -33.64
N LYS A 145 -26.55 -64.52 -34.31
CA LYS A 145 -27.45 -64.50 -35.47
C LYS A 145 -26.91 -65.30 -36.65
N ALA A 146 -25.59 -65.29 -36.87
CA ALA A 146 -24.96 -66.07 -37.93
C ALA A 146 -24.97 -67.58 -37.60
N ALA A 147 -24.62 -67.96 -36.37
CA ALA A 147 -24.67 -69.35 -35.89
C ALA A 147 -26.08 -69.95 -36.03
N TYR A 148 -27.12 -69.18 -35.64
CA TYR A 148 -28.51 -69.59 -35.82
C TYR A 148 -28.87 -69.93 -37.27
N LYS A 149 -28.32 -69.21 -38.26
CA LYS A 149 -28.59 -69.44 -39.69
C LYS A 149 -27.89 -70.67 -40.27
N ILE A 150 -26.83 -71.16 -39.62
CA ILE A 150 -25.96 -72.23 -40.15
C ILE A 150 -26.32 -73.60 -39.56
N LEU A 151 -27.08 -73.66 -38.46
CA LEU A 151 -27.40 -74.89 -37.75
C LEU A 151 -28.39 -75.79 -38.54
N PRO A 152 -28.02 -77.07 -38.80
CA PRO A 152 -28.84 -77.99 -39.60
C PRO A 152 -29.94 -78.71 -38.81
N SER A 153 -29.92 -78.71 -37.46
CA SER A 153 -30.94 -79.39 -36.65
C SER A 153 -31.98 -78.43 -36.06
N LEU A 154 -33.24 -78.88 -36.02
CA LEU A 154 -34.38 -78.10 -35.54
C LEU A 154 -34.28 -77.81 -34.02
N ASP A 155 -33.76 -78.77 -33.24
CA ASP A 155 -33.58 -78.63 -31.78
C ASP A 155 -32.48 -77.61 -31.42
N GLU A 156 -31.39 -77.58 -32.17
CA GLU A 156 -30.34 -76.57 -31.96
C GLU A 156 -30.83 -75.17 -32.34
N GLN A 157 -31.65 -75.05 -33.40
CA GLN A 157 -32.29 -73.78 -33.76
C GLN A 157 -33.24 -73.28 -32.66
N VAL A 158 -34.06 -74.16 -32.06
CA VAL A 158 -34.95 -73.77 -30.95
C VAL A 158 -34.15 -73.30 -29.73
N THR A 159 -33.06 -74.01 -29.40
CA THR A 159 -32.18 -73.67 -28.29
C THR A 159 -31.49 -72.31 -28.51
N TYR A 160 -30.98 -72.05 -29.72
CA TYR A 160 -30.39 -70.77 -30.08
C TYR A 160 -31.41 -69.63 -30.14
N SER A 161 -32.62 -69.86 -30.65
CA SER A 161 -33.70 -68.86 -30.60
C SER A 161 -34.04 -68.48 -29.16
N ARG A 162 -34.05 -69.44 -28.24
CA ARG A 162 -34.27 -69.19 -26.80
C ARG A 162 -33.15 -68.34 -26.19
N ILE A 163 -31.89 -68.65 -26.50
CA ILE A 163 -30.73 -67.86 -26.05
C ILE A 163 -30.79 -66.44 -26.64
N LEU A 164 -31.18 -66.30 -27.91
CA LEU A 164 -31.25 -65.02 -28.61
C LEU A 164 -32.41 -64.14 -28.10
N GLU A 165 -33.55 -64.75 -27.75
CA GLU A 165 -34.65 -64.08 -27.03
C GLU A 165 -34.25 -63.66 -25.61
N MET A 166 -33.54 -64.51 -24.87
CA MET A 166 -32.99 -64.15 -23.56
C MET A 166 -31.96 -63.01 -23.66
N ALA A 167 -31.15 -62.97 -24.72
CA ALA A 167 -30.19 -61.90 -24.97
C ALA A 167 -30.86 -60.57 -25.39
N LYS A 168 -32.05 -60.61 -26.00
CA LYS A 168 -32.85 -59.42 -26.34
C LYS A 168 -33.59 -58.83 -25.12
N LYS A 169 -34.01 -59.68 -24.18
CA LYS A 169 -34.63 -59.25 -22.91
C LYS A 169 -33.54 -58.80 -21.93
N THR A 170 -33.42 -57.50 -21.69
CA THR A 170 -32.50 -56.93 -20.67
C THR A 170 -33.27 -56.68 -19.34
N PRO A 171 -32.65 -56.76 -18.15
CA PRO A 171 -31.49 -57.56 -17.72
C PRO A 171 -31.67 -58.28 -16.36
N ASN A 172 -30.88 -59.33 -16.13
CA ASN A 172 -30.55 -59.78 -14.77
C ASN A 172 -29.86 -58.61 -14.02
N LYS A 173 -30.57 -58.00 -13.04
CA LYS A 173 -30.06 -56.86 -12.26
C LYS A 173 -28.69 -57.14 -11.65
N ASP A 174 -28.48 -58.35 -11.18
CA ASP A 174 -27.22 -58.74 -10.52
C ASP A 174 -26.06 -58.77 -11.52
N GLY A 175 -26.32 -59.22 -12.76
CA GLY A 175 -25.34 -59.20 -13.84
C GLY A 175 -24.94 -57.78 -14.25
N ILE A 176 -25.90 -56.84 -14.32
CA ILE A 176 -25.57 -55.43 -14.58
C ILE A 176 -24.78 -54.82 -13.44
N ASN A 177 -25.18 -55.06 -12.19
CA ASN A 177 -24.49 -54.50 -11.03
C ASN A 177 -23.04 -55.01 -10.96
N GLN A 178 -22.82 -56.29 -11.26
CA GLN A 178 -21.48 -56.87 -11.36
C GLN A 178 -20.67 -56.21 -12.48
N GLU A 179 -21.25 -56.08 -13.68
CA GLU A 179 -20.57 -55.48 -14.83
C GLU A 179 -20.20 -54.01 -14.58
N VAL A 180 -21.09 -53.24 -13.94
CA VAL A 180 -20.86 -51.85 -13.54
C VAL A 180 -19.75 -51.78 -12.49
N SER A 181 -19.78 -52.67 -11.49
CA SER A 181 -18.73 -52.79 -10.47
C SER A 181 -17.37 -53.08 -11.10
N ASP A 182 -17.32 -53.96 -12.09
CA ASP A 182 -16.09 -54.33 -12.80
C ASP A 182 -15.56 -53.18 -13.67
N VAL A 183 -16.44 -52.44 -14.35
CA VAL A 183 -16.06 -51.24 -15.12
C VAL A 183 -15.50 -50.15 -14.20
N LEU A 184 -16.11 -49.95 -13.03
CA LEU A 184 -15.63 -48.98 -12.04
C LEU A 184 -14.27 -49.40 -11.46
N LYS A 185 -14.09 -50.69 -11.13
CA LYS A 185 -12.78 -51.23 -10.69
C LYS A 185 -11.70 -51.11 -11.77
N GLU A 186 -12.00 -51.47 -13.02
CA GLU A 186 -11.06 -51.34 -14.16
C GLU A 186 -10.68 -49.87 -14.42
N ALA A 187 -11.59 -48.92 -14.16
CA ALA A 187 -11.32 -47.49 -14.21
C ALA A 187 -10.51 -46.96 -12.99
N GLY A 188 -10.24 -47.81 -11.99
CA GLY A 188 -9.52 -47.45 -10.77
C GLY A 188 -10.38 -46.69 -9.75
N LEU A 189 -11.70 -46.91 -9.76
CA LEU A 189 -12.63 -46.40 -8.76
C LEU A 189 -12.88 -47.49 -7.70
N VAL A 190 -12.81 -47.12 -6.42
CA VAL A 190 -13.15 -48.03 -5.31
C VAL A 190 -14.66 -48.14 -5.22
N VAL A 191 -15.18 -49.36 -5.26
CA VAL A 191 -16.63 -49.62 -5.26
C VAL A 191 -17.00 -50.37 -3.99
N ASN A 192 -17.48 -49.63 -2.98
CA ASN A 192 -18.19 -50.21 -1.85
C ASN A 192 -19.69 -49.96 -2.06
N TRP A 193 -20.42 -51.02 -2.41
CA TRP A 193 -21.88 -50.99 -2.57
C TRP A 193 -22.62 -51.13 -1.24
N ASP A 194 -21.94 -51.57 -0.18
CA ASP A 194 -22.55 -51.80 1.12
C ASP A 194 -22.48 -50.55 2.00
N LYS A 195 -23.68 -50.09 2.36
CA LYS A 195 -24.03 -48.99 3.28
C LYS A 195 -23.93 -47.61 2.65
N GLN A 196 -25.08 -46.95 2.46
CA GLN A 196 -25.37 -45.49 2.59
C GLN A 196 -24.22 -44.47 2.36
N SER A 197 -23.23 -44.80 1.55
CA SER A 197 -22.00 -44.05 1.32
C SER A 197 -21.95 -43.63 -0.14
N LEU A 198 -23.08 -43.11 -0.60
CA LEU A 198 -23.02 -41.78 -1.20
C LEU A 198 -22.72 -40.82 -0.05
N GLU A 199 -21.47 -40.80 0.42
CA GLU A 199 -20.94 -39.57 0.97
C GLU A 199 -21.21 -38.55 -0.13
N SER A 200 -22.19 -37.70 0.12
CA SER A 200 -22.53 -36.61 -0.78
C SER A 200 -21.20 -35.94 -1.14
N PRO A 201 -20.94 -35.59 -2.41
CA PRO A 201 -19.75 -34.83 -2.81
C PRO A 201 -19.51 -33.55 -1.99
N ILE A 202 -20.50 -33.14 -1.18
CA ILE A 202 -20.50 -32.01 -0.25
C ILE A 202 -19.83 -32.34 1.11
N GLN A 203 -19.83 -33.59 1.59
CA GLN A 203 -19.26 -33.94 2.90
C GLN A 203 -17.72 -33.97 2.89
N LEU A 204 -17.10 -34.35 1.77
CA LEU A 204 -15.64 -34.25 1.57
C LEU A 204 -15.14 -32.79 1.47
N LEU A 205 -16.06 -31.82 1.31
CA LEU A 205 -15.81 -30.39 1.36
C LEU A 205 -15.95 -29.81 2.79
N GLN A 206 -16.68 -30.48 3.69
CA GLN A 206 -16.93 -30.01 5.07
C GLN A 206 -15.95 -30.59 6.09
N ASP A 207 -15.43 -31.81 5.89
CA ASP A 207 -14.51 -32.45 6.86
C ASP A 207 -13.09 -31.87 6.92
N LYS A 208 -12.77 -30.86 6.09
CA LYS A 208 -11.50 -30.11 6.17
C LYS A 208 -11.67 -28.64 6.53
N SER A 209 -12.90 -28.16 6.77
CA SER A 209 -13.15 -26.76 7.18
C SER A 209 -13.37 -26.60 8.70
N VAL A 210 -13.36 -27.68 9.48
CA VAL A 210 -13.52 -27.61 10.95
C VAL A 210 -12.22 -28.03 11.62
N GLN A 211 -11.22 -27.16 11.57
CA GLN A 211 -10.25 -27.05 12.67
C GLN A 211 -9.78 -25.60 12.80
N THR A 212 -10.30 -24.97 13.85
CA THR A 212 -9.78 -23.78 14.55
C THR A 212 -9.87 -22.43 13.84
N ILE A 213 -11.04 -21.78 13.99
CA ILE A 213 -11.08 -20.36 14.36
C ILE A 213 -11.82 -20.32 15.70
N ASN A 214 -11.07 -20.07 16.78
CA ASN A 214 -11.67 -19.64 18.04
C ASN A 214 -12.18 -18.21 17.81
N GLU A 215 -13.50 -18.03 17.85
CA GLU A 215 -14.10 -16.71 18.03
C GLU A 215 -13.91 -16.28 19.50
N PRO A 216 -13.47 -15.04 19.77
CA PRO A 216 -13.76 -14.40 21.03
C PRO A 216 -15.15 -13.73 20.95
N ASN A 217 -15.98 -14.04 21.94
CA ASN A 217 -17.19 -13.32 22.31
C ASN A 217 -16.97 -11.80 22.29
N VAL A 218 -17.79 -11.08 21.52
CA VAL A 218 -18.13 -9.69 21.81
C VAL A 218 -19.63 -9.52 21.55
N GLU A 219 -20.38 -9.35 22.64
CA GLU A 219 -21.77 -8.90 22.65
C GLU A 219 -21.85 -7.52 21.96
N ILE A 220 -22.73 -7.41 20.96
CA ILE A 220 -23.12 -6.11 20.38
C ILE A 220 -24.56 -5.87 20.80
N ASN A 221 -24.73 -4.91 21.71
CA ASN A 221 -26.00 -4.28 22.05
C ASN A 221 -26.59 -3.60 20.80
N GLU A 222 -27.89 -3.80 20.59
CA GLU A 222 -28.70 -3.11 19.58
C GLU A 222 -28.96 -1.65 19.99
N GLU A 223 -28.80 -0.71 19.05
CA GLU A 223 -29.70 0.43 18.92
C GLU A 223 -29.71 0.93 17.45
N PRO A 224 -30.86 1.34 16.88
CA PRO A 224 -30.99 1.66 15.46
C PRO A 224 -30.96 3.16 15.21
N VAL A 225 -30.24 3.61 14.17
CA VAL A 225 -30.40 4.97 13.64
C VAL A 225 -30.61 4.95 12.13
N GLN A 226 -31.76 5.48 11.74
CA GLN A 226 -32.23 5.78 10.39
C GLN A 226 -31.23 6.68 9.64
N SER A 227 -31.15 6.50 8.32
CA SER A 227 -30.77 7.59 7.42
C SER A 227 -31.50 7.48 6.10
N GLN A 228 -32.26 8.55 5.84
CA GLN A 228 -33.02 8.83 4.63
C GLN A 228 -32.08 9.15 3.46
N SER A 229 -32.46 8.74 2.27
CA SER A 229 -31.93 9.22 1.00
C SER A 229 -32.65 10.50 0.57
N PRO A 230 -32.00 11.36 -0.24
CA PRO A 230 -32.73 12.19 -1.19
C PRO A 230 -32.37 11.83 -2.63
N THR A 231 -33.44 11.69 -3.40
CA THR A 231 -33.55 11.61 -4.85
C THR A 231 -33.21 12.95 -5.50
N THR A 232 -32.53 12.93 -6.66
CA THR A 232 -32.83 13.79 -7.82
C THR A 232 -32.21 13.19 -9.10
N SER A 233 -33.07 12.99 -10.10
CA SER A 233 -32.83 12.43 -11.45
C SER A 233 -32.40 13.53 -12.46
N PRO A 234 -32.53 13.35 -13.80
CA PRO A 234 -31.97 12.36 -14.75
C PRO A 234 -31.26 13.07 -15.94
N VAL A 235 -31.08 12.39 -17.09
CA VAL A 235 -30.69 12.83 -18.47
C VAL A 235 -29.42 12.06 -18.91
N GLN A 236 -29.31 11.30 -20.00
CA GLN A 236 -30.10 11.13 -21.23
C GLN A 236 -29.76 9.79 -21.91
N THR A 237 -30.73 9.30 -22.68
CA THR A 237 -30.76 8.13 -23.57
C THR A 237 -29.78 8.24 -24.75
N LEU A 238 -29.14 7.12 -25.13
CA LEU A 238 -28.87 6.79 -26.54
C LEU A 238 -28.58 5.29 -26.66
N ASP A 239 -29.57 4.59 -27.20
CA ASP A 239 -29.45 3.24 -27.73
C ASP A 239 -28.52 3.23 -28.96
N ASN A 240 -27.66 2.23 -29.07
CA ASN A 240 -27.42 1.58 -30.36
C ASN A 240 -26.85 0.16 -30.15
N LYS A 241 -27.64 -0.83 -30.54
CA LYS A 241 -27.24 -2.23 -30.75
C LYS A 241 -26.90 -2.42 -32.22
N SER A 242 -25.80 -3.11 -32.49
CA SER A 242 -25.70 -4.04 -33.62
C SER A 242 -24.60 -5.06 -33.36
N ASP A 243 -25.02 -6.32 -33.33
CA ASP A 243 -24.23 -7.54 -33.29
C ASP A 243 -23.44 -7.80 -34.59
N VAL A 244 -22.62 -8.87 -34.55
CA VAL A 244 -22.01 -9.67 -35.65
C VAL A 244 -20.54 -9.33 -35.95
N ASN A 245 -19.59 -10.24 -36.16
CA ASN A 245 -19.29 -11.66 -35.86
C ASN A 245 -17.89 -11.92 -36.47
N ALA A 246 -17.18 -12.94 -35.97
CA ALA A 246 -16.16 -13.77 -36.63
C ALA A 246 -14.71 -13.26 -36.88
N ASN A 247 -13.79 -13.90 -36.14
CA ASN A 247 -12.59 -14.65 -36.60
C ASN A 247 -11.58 -13.99 -37.57
N GLN A 248 -10.30 -13.86 -37.16
CA GLN A 248 -9.23 -14.83 -37.48
C GLN A 248 -7.84 -14.41 -36.95
N GLU A 249 -7.08 -15.42 -36.55
CA GLU A 249 -5.66 -15.42 -36.17
C GLU A 249 -4.74 -14.90 -37.29
N SER A 250 -3.70 -14.13 -36.94
CA SER A 250 -2.31 -14.62 -37.03
C SER A 250 -1.26 -13.55 -36.73
N GLN A 251 -0.19 -14.05 -36.11
CA GLN A 251 1.01 -13.39 -35.66
C GLN A 251 1.72 -12.55 -36.74
N LYS A 252 2.25 -11.39 -36.34
CA LYS A 252 3.56 -10.95 -36.82
C LYS A 252 4.22 -10.03 -35.80
N HIS A 253 5.39 -10.47 -35.33
CA HIS A 253 6.35 -9.66 -34.60
C HIS A 253 6.66 -8.38 -35.36
N GLN A 254 6.55 -7.24 -34.69
CA GLN A 254 7.25 -6.03 -35.08
C GLN A 254 7.82 -5.38 -33.82
N LEU A 255 9.14 -5.48 -33.68
CA LEU A 255 9.95 -4.61 -32.84
C LEU A 255 9.68 -3.18 -33.24
N LEU A 256 9.30 -2.32 -32.30
CA LEU A 256 9.51 -0.89 -32.42
C LEU A 256 9.81 -0.29 -31.04
N ALA A 257 11.03 0.22 -30.95
CA ALA A 257 11.54 1.32 -30.13
C ALA A 257 10.79 1.70 -28.83
N THR A 258 11.56 1.59 -27.74
CA THR A 258 11.45 2.33 -26.48
C THR A 258 10.96 3.79 -26.61
N PRO A 259 10.33 4.29 -25.56
CA PRO A 259 10.79 5.54 -24.95
C PRO A 259 11.39 5.23 -23.58
N SER A 260 12.68 5.53 -23.46
CA SER A 260 13.42 5.56 -22.20
C SER A 260 12.72 6.48 -21.21
N VAL A 261 12.34 5.94 -20.06
CA VAL A 261 12.06 6.75 -18.88
C VAL A 261 13.40 7.27 -18.39
N THR A 262 13.69 8.54 -18.65
CA THR A 262 14.71 9.28 -17.90
C THR A 262 14.25 9.37 -16.46
N ILE A 263 14.75 8.45 -15.64
CA ILE A 263 14.86 8.65 -14.20
C ILE A 263 15.84 9.82 -14.06
N LEU A 264 15.33 10.98 -13.65
CA LEU A 264 16.17 12.01 -13.05
C LEU A 264 16.72 11.39 -11.76
N ASP A 265 17.95 10.88 -11.83
CA ASP A 265 18.81 10.72 -10.68
C ASP A 265 19.10 12.12 -10.16
N ASP A 266 18.28 12.61 -9.24
CA ASP A 266 18.67 13.68 -8.34
C ASP A 266 19.84 13.15 -7.51
N LYS A 267 21.04 13.47 -7.97
CA LYS A 267 22.25 13.42 -7.16
C LYS A 267 22.06 14.39 -6.01
N MET A 268 21.59 13.88 -4.88
CA MET A 268 21.90 14.48 -3.59
C MET A 268 23.42 14.46 -3.45
N ASP A 269 24.05 15.62 -3.64
CA ASP A 269 25.44 15.82 -3.29
C ASP A 269 25.59 15.55 -1.78
N ILE A 270 26.06 14.35 -1.46
CA ILE A 270 26.42 13.97 -0.11
C ILE A 270 27.62 14.83 0.24
N ILE A 271 27.42 15.82 1.12
CA ILE A 271 28.49 16.61 1.72
C ILE A 271 29.49 15.61 2.29
N THR A 272 30.70 15.60 1.75
CA THR A 272 31.73 14.67 2.18
C THR A 272 32.38 15.18 3.45
N GLU A 273 32.98 14.28 4.23
CA GLU A 273 33.68 14.63 5.46
C GLU A 273 34.83 15.64 5.21
N GLU A 274 35.36 15.66 3.98
CA GLU A 274 36.36 16.61 3.52
C GLU A 274 35.79 18.04 3.35
N ASP A 275 34.52 18.17 2.94
CA ASP A 275 33.83 19.46 2.82
C ASP A 275 33.51 20.06 4.19
N VAL A 276 33.17 19.20 5.17
CA VAL A 276 32.97 19.61 6.57
C VAL A 276 34.29 20.09 7.19
N GLN A 277 35.40 19.41 6.92
CA GLN A 277 36.72 19.82 7.41
C GLN A 277 37.19 21.14 6.79
N LYS A 278 36.92 21.39 5.49
CA LYS A 278 37.22 22.67 4.85
C LYS A 278 36.41 23.83 5.44
N LEU A 279 35.13 23.61 5.77
CA LEU A 279 34.29 24.61 6.42
C LEU A 279 34.75 24.91 7.86
N GLN A 280 35.23 23.91 8.60
CA GLN A 280 35.80 24.11 9.94
C GLN A 280 37.13 24.87 9.90
N LEU A 281 37.96 24.64 8.88
CA LEU A 281 39.23 25.36 8.73
C LEU A 281 39.01 26.84 8.39
N LEU A 282 37.97 27.15 7.59
CA LEU A 282 37.56 28.52 7.25
C LEU A 282 36.91 29.27 8.41
N ALA A 283 36.28 28.56 9.35
CA ALA A 283 35.71 29.16 10.56
C ALA A 283 36.76 29.43 11.66
N ALA A 284 37.97 28.87 11.51
CA ALA A 284 39.07 29.01 12.47
C ALA A 284 40.17 30.00 12.02
N ALA A 285 40.02 30.61 10.84
CA ALA A 285 40.88 31.68 10.31
C ALA A 285 40.19 33.05 10.46
#